data_AF-A0A7C3JEQ6-F1
#
_entry.id   AF-A0A7C3JEQ6-F1
#
_cell.length_a   1.000
_cell.length_b   1.000
_cell.length_c   1.000
_cell.angle_alpha   90.00
_cell.angle_beta   90.00
_cell.angle_gamma   90.00
#
_symmetry.space_group_name_H-M   'P 1'
#
loop_
_entity.id
_entity.type
_entity.pdbx_description
1 polymer ?
#
loop_
_entity_poly.entity_id
_entity_poly.type
_entity_poly.pdbx_seq_one_letter_code
_entity_poly.pdbx_strand_id
1 'polypeptide(L)'
;MIRLHRSSWLQFFALGALTMLLAGCGQVSQSDLQTLEPVSTVTPTMRPAASPTALPDLPAGPFAWSGEERPLLMAHYMPWYQTPAVSGYWGWHWTMNHFSPKQNAQVEWLDLASHYTPLTGPYDSQDEAILEYQVALMKLSGIDGVIVDWYGIENFWDYGTINQSTARLFTAIKRAGMKFVICYEDQTLKHMIENGHLKKEDAISHGQEVMRYLQTTWFGDDAYLKEAGRPVLFVFGPQYFKGGDWDALFSVLDVKPLFVVLDNHLVPAVDSSYPWPPMWASQAGVLSHDTLKSYLMDFYERAAVWDFRVAGAFPGFHDIYKEAGVGNSYGYLDDLGGKTFRYTLQEALNQQPQLIQLITWNDYGEGTIIEPTVEFEYRYLEMVQEARHSIEKGKFPFNADDLRLPFDLLQLRRGAVQDSAVLAQLDKAYEAMLAGDLATARQIMDQYR
;
A
#
# COMPACT_ATOMS: atom_id res chain seq x y z
N MET A 1 15.17 8.82 36.67
CA MET A 1 14.17 9.82 37.08
C MET A 1 14.08 10.86 35.95
N ILE A 2 13.35 10.52 34.89
CA ILE A 2 13.33 11.28 33.62
C ILE A 2 11.88 11.65 33.35
N ARG A 3 11.67 12.97 33.16
CA ARG A 3 10.37 13.63 33.09
C ARG A 3 9.68 13.35 31.75
N LEU A 4 8.44 12.87 31.83
CA LEU A 4 7.46 12.86 30.76
C LEU A 4 7.00 14.30 30.48
N HIS A 5 7.17 14.78 29.24
CA HIS A 5 6.48 15.97 28.76
C HIS A 5 5.11 15.57 28.17
N ARG A 6 4.05 16.06 28.82
CA ARG A 6 2.68 16.06 28.32
C ARG A 6 2.52 17.21 27.33
N SER A 7 2.00 16.93 26.13
CA SER A 7 1.47 17.94 25.21
C SER A 7 -0.05 18.06 25.43
N SER A 8 -0.47 19.22 25.91
CA SER A 8 -1.84 19.73 25.80
C SER A 8 -2.13 20.07 24.35
N TRP A 9 -3.35 19.88 23.84
CA TRP A 9 -4.14 20.90 23.14
C TRP A 9 -5.60 20.41 23.06
N LEU A 10 -6.52 21.29 23.45
CA LEU A 10 -7.96 21.09 23.50
C LEU A 10 -8.57 22.35 22.87
N GLN A 11 -9.65 22.13 22.12
CA GLN A 11 -10.67 23.10 21.65
C GLN A 11 -10.34 23.94 20.42
N PHE A 12 -11.15 23.79 19.36
CA PHE A 12 -12.23 24.75 19.05
C PHE A 12 -13.35 24.08 18.23
N PHE A 13 -14.58 24.18 18.73
CA PHE A 13 -15.83 24.01 17.98
C PHE A 13 -16.26 25.39 17.44
N ALA A 14 -16.81 25.45 16.22
CA ALA A 14 -17.69 26.55 15.82
C ALA A 14 -18.78 26.04 14.85
N LEU A 15 -20.03 26.20 15.30
CA LEU A 15 -21.29 25.95 14.58
C LEU A 15 -21.42 26.86 13.34
N GLY A 16 -21.76 26.28 12.20
CA GLY A 16 -22.26 27.01 11.02
C GLY A 16 -23.78 27.17 11.07
N ALA A 17 -24.26 28.41 11.01
CA ALA A 17 -25.67 28.73 10.86
C ALA A 17 -26.03 28.96 9.38
N LEU A 18 -27.11 28.30 8.98
CA LEU A 18 -27.75 28.29 7.66
C LEU A 18 -28.51 29.60 7.40
N THR A 19 -28.34 30.21 6.23
CA THR A 19 -29.38 31.11 5.68
C THR A 19 -29.45 30.95 4.16
N MET A 20 -30.59 30.46 3.68
CA MET A 20 -31.01 30.49 2.27
C MET A 20 -31.45 31.89 1.86
N LEU A 21 -31.14 32.31 0.63
CA LEU A 21 -31.96 33.27 -0.11
C LEU A 21 -31.94 32.94 -1.61
N LEU A 22 -33.14 32.97 -2.18
CA LEU A 22 -33.51 32.58 -3.53
C LEU A 22 -33.31 33.72 -4.55
N ALA A 23 -33.01 33.28 -5.79
CA ALA A 23 -33.44 33.80 -7.08
C ALA A 23 -32.85 35.11 -7.64
N GLY A 24 -32.35 35.01 -8.88
CA GLY A 24 -32.13 36.12 -9.80
C GLY A 24 -31.64 35.64 -11.17
N CYS A 25 -32.57 35.40 -12.09
CA CYS A 25 -32.29 35.16 -13.51
C CYS A 25 -31.60 36.36 -14.16
N GLY A 26 -30.60 36.12 -15.00
CA GLY A 26 -30.02 37.12 -15.90
C GLY A 26 -29.19 36.47 -17.00
N GLN A 27 -29.73 36.37 -18.21
CA GLN A 27 -28.98 36.08 -19.43
C GLN A 27 -28.12 37.30 -19.78
N VAL A 28 -26.83 37.10 -20.07
CA VAL A 28 -26.02 38.05 -20.84
C VAL A 28 -25.20 37.28 -21.89
N SER A 29 -25.15 37.91 -23.06
CA SER A 29 -24.80 37.44 -24.39
C SER A 29 -23.32 37.16 -24.66
N GLN A 30 -23.10 36.38 -25.72
CA GLN A 30 -21.85 36.25 -26.45
C GLN A 30 -21.34 37.61 -26.97
N SER A 31 -20.21 38.06 -26.44
CA SER A 31 -19.17 38.74 -27.22
C SER A 31 -17.96 38.90 -26.31
N ASP A 32 -16.88 38.16 -26.58
CA ASP A 32 -15.50 38.68 -26.55
C ASP A 32 -14.54 37.54 -26.88
N LEU A 33 -14.21 37.46 -28.17
CA LEU A 33 -13.02 36.78 -28.66
C LEU A 33 -11.81 37.61 -28.22
N GLN A 34 -11.13 37.18 -27.18
CA GLN A 34 -9.77 37.59 -26.88
C GLN A 34 -8.85 36.38 -26.92
N THR A 35 -7.79 36.55 -27.70
CA THR A 35 -6.63 35.68 -27.91
C THR A 35 -6.10 35.10 -26.60
N LEU A 36 -6.15 33.76 -26.48
CA LEU A 36 -5.50 33.03 -25.40
C LEU A 36 -3.99 32.98 -25.67
N GLU A 37 -3.21 33.63 -24.81
CA GLU A 37 -1.76 33.39 -24.69
C GLU A 37 -1.49 31.99 -24.13
N PRO A 38 -0.32 31.39 -24.43
CA PRO A 38 0.00 30.02 -24.01
C PRO A 38 0.12 29.94 -22.48
N VAL A 39 -0.75 29.14 -21.87
CA VAL A 39 -0.75 28.90 -20.42
C VAL A 39 0.41 27.97 -20.05
N SER A 40 1.20 28.48 -19.11
CA SER A 40 2.22 27.89 -18.25
C SER A 40 2.38 26.37 -18.28
N THR A 41 3.62 25.97 -18.53
CA THR A 41 4.20 24.67 -18.16
C THR A 41 3.93 24.35 -16.70
N VAL A 42 3.50 23.11 -16.43
CA VAL A 42 3.40 22.54 -15.09
C VAL A 42 4.78 22.64 -14.43
N THR A 43 4.90 23.46 -13.40
CA THR A 43 6.11 23.54 -12.59
C THR A 43 6.23 22.22 -11.81
N PRO A 44 7.33 21.45 -11.93
CA PRO A 44 7.55 20.32 -11.04
C PRO A 44 7.54 20.83 -9.60
N THR A 45 6.76 20.20 -8.73
CA THR A 45 6.83 20.42 -7.28
C THR A 45 8.28 20.25 -6.87
N MET A 46 8.89 21.29 -6.32
CA MET A 46 10.33 21.29 -6.05
C MET A 46 10.67 20.20 -5.04
N ARG A 47 11.43 19.17 -5.47
CA ARG A 47 12.14 18.30 -4.54
C ARG A 47 12.89 19.20 -3.55
N PRO A 48 12.83 18.95 -2.23
CA PRO A 48 13.68 19.64 -1.29
C PRO A 48 15.12 19.58 -1.80
N ALA A 49 15.79 20.73 -1.90
CA ALA A 49 17.19 20.79 -2.29
C ALA A 49 18.06 20.25 -1.15
N ALA A 50 18.01 18.94 -0.92
CA ALA A 50 19.01 18.25 -0.13
C ALA A 50 20.31 18.35 -0.90
N SER A 51 21.34 18.94 -0.28
CA SER A 51 22.70 18.79 -0.79
C SER A 51 22.97 17.28 -0.86
N PRO A 52 23.41 16.73 -2.00
CA PRO A 52 23.67 15.31 -2.12
C PRO A 52 24.78 14.98 -1.13
N THR A 53 24.42 14.40 0.01
CA THR A 53 25.37 13.62 0.79
C THR A 53 25.96 12.62 -0.19
N ALA A 54 27.30 12.61 -0.31
CA ALA A 54 27.97 11.64 -1.16
C ALA A 54 27.38 10.26 -0.85
N LEU A 55 26.84 9.62 -1.88
CA LEU A 55 26.15 8.36 -1.74
C LEU A 55 27.09 7.38 -1.02
N PRO A 56 26.66 6.65 0.01
CA PRO A 56 27.32 5.39 0.30
C PRO A 56 27.39 4.59 -1.01
N ASP A 57 28.39 3.72 -1.18
CA ASP A 57 28.46 2.75 -2.29
C ASP A 57 27.22 1.83 -2.22
N LEU A 58 26.06 2.32 -2.64
CA LEU A 58 24.82 1.57 -2.72
C LEU A 58 25.04 0.53 -3.82
N PRO A 59 24.66 -0.73 -3.59
CA PRO A 59 24.92 -1.80 -4.53
C PRO A 59 24.37 -1.44 -5.91
N ALA A 60 25.26 -1.29 -6.89
CA ALA A 60 24.92 -1.03 -8.28
C ALA A 60 24.87 -2.33 -9.12
N GLY A 61 25.20 -3.46 -8.51
CA GLY A 61 25.19 -4.78 -9.14
C GLY A 61 23.80 -5.41 -9.17
N PRO A 62 23.67 -6.53 -9.90
CA PRO A 62 22.44 -7.30 -9.89
C PRO A 62 22.13 -7.84 -8.49
N PHE A 63 20.86 -8.12 -8.21
CA PHE A 63 20.50 -8.74 -6.93
C PHE A 63 21.18 -10.10 -6.75
N ALA A 64 21.63 -10.36 -5.53
CA ALA A 64 22.26 -11.61 -5.13
C ALA A 64 21.48 -12.28 -4.01
N TRP A 65 21.15 -13.55 -4.22
CA TRP A 65 20.52 -14.41 -3.22
C TRP A 65 21.44 -15.61 -2.91
N SER A 66 21.74 -15.80 -1.62
CA SER A 66 22.63 -16.86 -1.12
C SER A 66 21.98 -17.81 -0.13
N GLY A 67 20.72 -17.59 0.25
CA GLY A 67 20.02 -18.47 1.19
C GLY A 67 19.55 -19.78 0.56
N GLU A 68 19.31 -20.77 1.43
CA GLU A 68 18.88 -22.11 1.02
C GLU A 68 17.39 -22.17 0.71
N GLU A 69 16.58 -21.49 1.53
CA GLU A 69 15.12 -21.45 1.41
C GLU A 69 14.64 -20.17 0.78
N ARG A 70 13.81 -20.26 -0.26
CA ARG A 70 13.27 -19.09 -0.94
C ARG A 70 12.38 -18.28 0.01
N PRO A 71 12.59 -16.95 0.16
CA PRO A 71 11.68 -16.08 0.90
C PRO A 71 10.37 -15.88 0.13
N LEU A 72 9.29 -15.61 0.86
CA LEU A 72 8.07 -15.04 0.28
C LEU A 72 8.26 -13.55 0.04
N LEU A 73 7.98 -13.08 -1.18
CA LEU A 73 7.92 -11.64 -1.49
C LEU A 73 6.46 -11.19 -1.36
N MET A 74 6.13 -10.40 -0.35
CA MET A 74 4.74 -9.99 -0.09
C MET A 74 4.60 -8.47 -0.11
N ALA A 75 3.65 -7.97 -0.89
CA ALA A 75 3.43 -6.52 -1.00
C ALA A 75 2.50 -6.02 0.11
N HIS A 76 2.94 -4.99 0.84
CA HIS A 76 2.08 -4.28 1.78
C HIS A 76 1.05 -3.47 0.99
N TYR A 77 -0.25 -3.70 1.21
CA TYR A 77 -1.31 -3.24 0.32
C TYR A 77 -2.36 -2.43 1.07
N MET A 78 -2.74 -1.31 0.46
CA MET A 78 -3.74 -0.38 0.95
C MET A 78 -5.07 -0.52 0.19
N PRO A 79 -6.15 -1.03 0.81
CA PRO A 79 -7.42 -1.32 0.12
C PRO A 79 -8.45 -0.19 0.24
N TRP A 80 -7.99 1.07 0.28
CA TRP A 80 -8.78 2.21 0.78
C TRP A 80 -9.11 3.30 -0.25
N TYR A 81 -8.91 3.06 -1.53
CA TYR A 81 -9.17 4.04 -2.59
C TYR A 81 -10.61 3.95 -3.11
N GLN A 82 -11.30 5.09 -3.31
CA GLN A 82 -12.65 5.14 -3.88
C GLN A 82 -12.80 6.22 -4.95
N THR A 83 -13.52 5.90 -6.03
CA THR A 83 -13.81 6.85 -7.11
C THR A 83 -15.30 6.99 -7.38
N PRO A 84 -15.75 8.14 -7.95
CA PRO A 84 -17.15 8.32 -8.33
C PRO A 84 -17.69 7.27 -9.30
N ALA A 85 -16.84 6.69 -10.15
CA ALA A 85 -17.27 5.71 -11.15
C ALA A 85 -17.74 4.38 -10.54
N VAL A 86 -17.20 4.01 -9.36
CA VAL A 86 -17.46 2.71 -8.72
C VAL A 86 -18.19 2.89 -7.39
N SER A 87 -17.64 3.72 -6.50
CA SER A 87 -18.22 3.98 -5.18
C SER A 87 -19.21 5.15 -5.16
N GLY A 88 -19.29 5.96 -6.23
CA GLY A 88 -20.18 7.13 -6.30
C GLY A 88 -19.63 8.39 -5.62
N TYR A 89 -18.44 8.34 -5.02
CA TYR A 89 -17.75 9.48 -4.41
C TYR A 89 -16.23 9.33 -4.49
N TRP A 90 -15.51 10.43 -4.29
CA TRP A 90 -14.06 10.41 -4.06
C TRP A 90 -13.77 10.07 -2.60
N GLY A 91 -13.02 8.99 -2.36
CA GLY A 91 -12.61 8.58 -1.02
C GLY A 91 -11.63 9.55 -0.36
N TRP A 92 -11.49 9.44 0.97
CA TRP A 92 -10.54 10.27 1.72
C TRP A 92 -9.11 10.07 1.22
N HIS A 93 -8.72 8.86 0.84
CA HIS A 93 -7.36 8.58 0.39
C HIS A 93 -6.97 9.19 -0.97
N TRP A 94 -7.92 9.71 -1.76
CA TRP A 94 -7.61 10.51 -2.95
C TRP A 94 -7.70 12.03 -2.73
N THR A 95 -8.31 12.46 -1.62
CA THR A 95 -8.68 13.87 -1.40
C THR A 95 -8.04 14.47 -0.16
N MET A 96 -7.88 13.69 0.91
CA MET A 96 -7.53 14.13 2.26
C MET A 96 -8.34 15.35 2.73
N ASN A 97 -9.60 15.47 2.27
CA ASN A 97 -10.46 16.65 2.44
C ASN A 97 -9.85 17.99 1.96
N HIS A 98 -8.81 17.96 1.14
CA HIS A 98 -8.09 19.13 0.64
C HIS A 98 -8.11 19.18 -0.89
N PHE A 99 -7.71 18.07 -1.50
CA PHE A 99 -7.54 17.91 -2.94
C PHE A 99 -8.87 17.55 -3.62
N SER A 100 -8.99 17.96 -4.88
CA SER A 100 -10.17 17.74 -5.73
C SER A 100 -9.79 17.06 -7.05
N PRO A 101 -9.70 15.71 -7.07
CA PRO A 101 -9.25 14.95 -8.23
C PRO A 101 -10.00 15.33 -9.51
N LYS A 102 -9.24 15.66 -10.56
CA LYS A 102 -9.79 16.08 -11.86
C LYS A 102 -8.84 15.76 -13.00
N GLN A 103 -9.39 15.64 -14.20
CA GLN A 103 -8.60 15.52 -15.43
C GLN A 103 -8.50 16.86 -16.14
N ASN A 104 -7.32 17.15 -16.72
CA ASN A 104 -7.15 18.27 -17.64
C ASN A 104 -7.59 17.89 -19.08
N ALA A 105 -7.42 18.82 -20.03
CA ALA A 105 -7.79 18.60 -21.43
C ALA A 105 -6.95 17.51 -22.12
N GLN A 106 -5.79 17.17 -21.56
CA GLN A 106 -4.88 16.12 -22.00
C GLN A 106 -5.14 14.78 -21.29
N VAL A 107 -6.21 14.69 -20.49
CA VAL A 107 -6.63 13.49 -19.75
C VAL A 107 -5.65 13.13 -18.61
N GLU A 108 -4.73 14.05 -18.26
CA GLU A 108 -3.83 13.90 -17.13
C GLU A 108 -4.59 14.17 -15.82
N TRP A 109 -4.33 13.34 -14.82
CA TRP A 109 -4.91 13.51 -13.49
C TRP A 109 -4.13 14.55 -12.68
N LEU A 110 -4.87 15.48 -12.10
CA LEU A 110 -4.35 16.55 -11.25
C LEU A 110 -5.06 16.52 -9.90
N ASP A 111 -4.47 17.20 -8.92
CA ASP A 111 -5.15 17.53 -7.66
C ASP A 111 -5.56 16.25 -6.90
N LEU A 112 -4.62 15.30 -6.82
CA LEU A 112 -4.71 14.09 -6.01
C LEU A 112 -4.00 14.33 -4.67
N ALA A 113 -4.44 13.64 -3.61
CA ALA A 113 -3.70 13.55 -2.35
C ALA A 113 -2.48 12.61 -2.49
N SER A 114 -1.58 12.95 -3.41
CA SER A 114 -0.38 12.19 -3.75
C SER A 114 0.57 13.05 -4.58
N HIS A 115 1.88 12.83 -4.43
CA HIS A 115 2.91 13.36 -5.34
C HIS A 115 3.10 12.49 -6.59
N TYR A 116 2.45 11.33 -6.65
CA TYR A 116 2.61 10.32 -7.69
C TYR A 116 1.26 9.90 -8.28
N THR A 117 1.22 9.70 -9.59
CA THR A 117 -0.02 9.35 -10.29
C THR A 117 0.00 7.88 -10.72
N PRO A 118 -0.96 7.02 -10.29
CA PRO A 118 -1.05 5.65 -10.79
C PRO A 118 -1.06 5.62 -12.32
N LEU A 119 -0.36 4.66 -12.94
CA LEU A 119 -0.36 4.52 -14.39
C LEU A 119 -1.77 4.28 -14.96
N THR A 120 -2.66 3.71 -14.13
CA THR A 120 -4.08 3.48 -14.42
C THR A 120 -4.97 4.71 -14.31
N GLY A 121 -4.44 5.83 -13.80
CA GLY A 121 -5.22 6.88 -13.14
C GLY A 121 -5.69 6.45 -11.74
N PRO A 122 -6.23 7.38 -10.92
CA PRO A 122 -6.84 7.05 -9.64
C PRO A 122 -7.95 6.02 -9.84
N TYR A 123 -8.02 5.08 -8.92
CA TYR A 123 -8.86 3.90 -9.03
C TYR A 123 -9.64 3.64 -7.76
N ASP A 124 -10.63 2.76 -7.86
CA ASP A 124 -11.40 2.27 -6.72
C ASP A 124 -10.88 0.88 -6.33
N SER A 125 -10.64 0.65 -5.04
CA SER A 125 -10.16 -0.63 -4.51
C SER A 125 -11.19 -1.76 -4.64
N GLN A 126 -12.44 -1.46 -5.03
CA GLN A 126 -13.45 -2.45 -5.35
C GLN A 126 -13.65 -2.69 -6.86
N ASP A 127 -12.95 -1.97 -7.74
CA ASP A 127 -13.00 -2.18 -9.19
C ASP A 127 -12.35 -3.52 -9.57
N GLU A 128 -13.15 -4.43 -10.12
CA GLU A 128 -12.71 -5.77 -10.49
C GLU A 128 -11.59 -5.74 -11.55
N ALA A 129 -11.68 -4.83 -12.54
CA ALA A 129 -10.65 -4.74 -13.58
C ALA A 129 -9.31 -4.22 -13.02
N ILE A 130 -9.35 -3.38 -11.99
CA ILE A 130 -8.17 -2.91 -11.28
C ILE A 130 -7.57 -4.04 -10.43
N LEU A 131 -8.40 -4.79 -9.71
CA LEU A 131 -7.93 -5.94 -8.95
C LEU A 131 -7.28 -6.99 -9.85
N GLU A 132 -7.87 -7.29 -11.02
CA GLU A 132 -7.25 -8.18 -12.01
C GLU A 132 -5.91 -7.64 -12.52
N TYR A 133 -5.84 -6.34 -12.85
CA TYR A 133 -4.61 -5.68 -13.25
C TYR A 133 -3.51 -5.84 -12.19
N GLN A 134 -3.80 -5.46 -10.95
CA GLN A 134 -2.82 -5.47 -9.86
C GLN A 134 -2.37 -6.88 -9.51
N VAL A 135 -3.30 -7.83 -9.42
CA VAL A 135 -3.01 -9.23 -9.06
C VAL A 135 -2.21 -9.93 -10.15
N ALA A 136 -2.54 -9.75 -11.43
CA ALA A 136 -1.72 -10.27 -12.52
C ALA A 136 -0.32 -9.65 -12.50
N LEU A 137 -0.24 -8.34 -12.27
CA LEU A 137 1.03 -7.63 -12.25
C LEU A 137 1.94 -8.05 -11.07
N MET A 138 1.37 -8.27 -9.89
CA MET A 138 2.07 -8.89 -8.76
C MET A 138 2.64 -10.26 -9.14
N LYS A 139 1.81 -11.11 -9.77
CA LYS A 139 2.25 -12.44 -10.19
C LYS A 139 3.40 -12.40 -11.21
N LEU A 140 3.30 -11.56 -12.23
CA LEU A 140 4.31 -11.42 -13.28
C LEU A 140 5.61 -10.75 -12.79
N SER A 141 5.54 -9.93 -11.73
CA SER A 141 6.73 -9.36 -11.08
C SER A 141 7.40 -10.31 -10.09
N GLY A 142 6.75 -11.42 -9.72
CA GLY A 142 7.31 -12.41 -8.80
C GLY A 142 6.94 -12.19 -7.33
N ILE A 143 5.91 -11.39 -7.08
CA ILE A 143 5.28 -11.22 -5.76
C ILE A 143 4.39 -12.43 -5.49
N ASP A 144 4.47 -12.95 -4.27
CA ASP A 144 3.80 -14.17 -3.82
C ASP A 144 2.46 -13.92 -3.14
N GLY A 145 2.18 -12.67 -2.78
CA GLY A 145 0.97 -12.32 -2.06
C GLY A 145 0.98 -10.91 -1.48
N VAL A 146 -0.01 -10.65 -0.64
CA VAL A 146 -0.24 -9.33 -0.04
C VAL A 146 -0.31 -9.38 1.49
N ILE A 147 0.22 -8.35 2.13
CA ILE A 147 -0.01 -8.02 3.54
C ILE A 147 -0.94 -6.80 3.53
N VAL A 148 -2.21 -6.99 3.90
CA VAL A 148 -3.22 -5.92 3.74
C VAL A 148 -3.34 -5.11 5.01
N ASP A 149 -3.18 -3.80 4.89
CA ASP A 149 -3.44 -2.87 5.96
C ASP A 149 -4.95 -2.76 6.21
N TRP A 150 -5.38 -3.01 7.45
CA TRP A 150 -6.77 -3.31 7.75
C TRP A 150 -7.25 -2.69 9.06
N TYR A 151 -8.38 -1.98 8.95
CA TYR A 151 -8.89 -1.08 10.00
C TYR A 151 -9.91 -1.70 10.95
N GLY A 152 -10.38 -2.91 10.66
CA GLY A 152 -11.36 -3.62 11.49
C GLY A 152 -12.70 -3.87 10.81
N ILE A 153 -13.69 -4.25 11.62
CA ILE A 153 -15.01 -4.74 11.16
C ILE A 153 -16.12 -3.69 11.21
N GLU A 154 -15.86 -2.55 11.85
CA GLU A 154 -16.90 -1.55 12.12
C GLU A 154 -17.19 -0.66 10.91
N ASN A 155 -18.43 -0.22 10.80
CA ASN A 155 -18.82 0.83 9.85
C ASN A 155 -18.59 2.22 10.46
N PHE A 156 -17.32 2.54 10.70
CA PHE A 156 -16.88 3.85 11.17
C PHE A 156 -15.94 4.47 10.13
N TRP A 157 -16.22 5.71 9.71
CA TRP A 157 -15.57 6.34 8.55
C TRP A 157 -15.56 5.41 7.32
N ASP A 158 -14.39 5.01 6.82
CA ASP A 158 -14.21 4.10 5.69
C ASP A 158 -13.84 2.67 6.10
N TYR A 159 -13.82 2.34 7.40
CA TYR A 159 -13.33 1.05 7.91
C TYR A 159 -14.13 -0.13 7.33
N GLY A 160 -15.45 0.02 7.27
CA GLY A 160 -16.34 -0.96 6.66
C GLY A 160 -16.12 -1.11 5.14
N THR A 161 -15.84 -0.01 4.45
CA THR A 161 -15.49 -0.02 3.01
C THR A 161 -14.16 -0.72 2.78
N ILE A 162 -13.16 -0.44 3.62
CA ILE A 162 -11.83 -1.08 3.62
C ILE A 162 -11.96 -2.60 3.85
N ASN A 163 -12.81 -3.03 4.79
CA ASN A 163 -13.08 -4.44 5.02
C ASN A 163 -13.71 -5.14 3.79
N GLN A 164 -14.65 -4.47 3.09
CA GLN A 164 -15.24 -4.97 1.86
C GLN A 164 -14.23 -5.05 0.71
N SER A 165 -13.43 -4.00 0.51
CA SER A 165 -12.34 -3.98 -0.48
C SER A 165 -11.31 -5.07 -0.21
N THR A 166 -10.95 -5.30 1.07
CA THR A 166 -10.06 -6.38 1.50
C THR A 166 -10.59 -7.76 1.09
N ALA A 167 -11.87 -8.03 1.34
CA ALA A 167 -12.49 -9.30 0.96
C ALA A 167 -12.51 -9.52 -0.57
N ARG A 168 -12.74 -8.46 -1.35
CA ARG A 168 -12.66 -8.51 -2.83
C ARG A 168 -11.25 -8.80 -3.31
N LEU A 169 -10.25 -8.09 -2.75
CA LEU A 169 -8.84 -8.35 -3.05
C LEU A 169 -8.47 -9.80 -2.74
N PHE A 170 -8.83 -10.33 -1.57
CA PHE A 170 -8.51 -11.71 -1.22
C PHE A 170 -9.14 -12.74 -2.16
N THR A 171 -10.31 -12.43 -2.72
CA THR A 171 -10.91 -13.27 -3.78
C THR A 171 -10.02 -13.31 -5.02
N ALA A 172 -9.51 -12.17 -5.47
CA ALA A 172 -8.61 -12.08 -6.63
C ALA A 172 -7.24 -12.73 -6.35
N ILE A 173 -6.65 -12.49 -5.17
CA ILE A 173 -5.39 -13.11 -4.72
C ILE A 173 -5.48 -14.63 -4.70
N LYS A 174 -6.58 -15.17 -4.16
CA LYS A 174 -6.84 -16.63 -4.14
C LYS A 174 -6.95 -17.20 -5.54
N ARG A 175 -7.66 -16.53 -6.45
CA ARG A 175 -7.80 -16.95 -7.86
C ARG A 175 -6.44 -17.04 -8.55
N ALA A 176 -5.50 -16.16 -8.20
CA ALA A 176 -4.13 -16.18 -8.71
C ALA A 176 -3.21 -17.23 -8.05
N GLY A 177 -3.68 -17.96 -7.04
CA GLY A 177 -2.89 -18.92 -6.27
C GLY A 177 -1.85 -18.25 -5.34
N MET A 178 -2.05 -16.97 -5.01
CA MET A 178 -1.16 -16.20 -4.15
C MET A 178 -1.62 -16.24 -2.69
N LYS A 179 -0.74 -15.82 -1.78
CA LYS A 179 -1.00 -15.77 -0.34
C LYS A 179 -1.54 -14.42 0.12
N PHE A 180 -2.23 -14.41 1.25
CA PHE A 180 -2.61 -13.16 1.90
C PHE A 180 -2.47 -13.21 3.41
N VAL A 181 -2.26 -12.04 4.00
CA VAL A 181 -2.11 -11.80 5.44
C VAL A 181 -2.77 -10.47 5.80
N ILE A 182 -3.26 -10.36 7.04
CA ILE A 182 -3.76 -9.10 7.60
C ILE A 182 -2.66 -8.41 8.40
N CYS A 183 -2.49 -7.12 8.17
CA CYS A 183 -1.83 -6.17 9.05
C CYS A 183 -2.91 -5.34 9.74
N TYR A 184 -3.21 -5.66 11.00
CA TYR A 184 -4.26 -4.99 11.74
C TYR A 184 -3.77 -3.67 12.34
N GLU A 185 -4.49 -2.59 12.11
CA GLU A 185 -4.27 -1.30 12.75
C GLU A 185 -5.06 -1.19 14.05
N ASP A 186 -4.44 -1.48 15.20
CA ASP A 186 -5.15 -1.36 16.49
C ASP A 186 -5.40 0.11 16.91
N GLN A 187 -4.75 1.08 16.26
CA GLN A 187 -5.02 2.50 16.49
C GLN A 187 -6.43 2.93 16.06
N THR A 188 -7.10 2.20 15.18
CA THR A 188 -8.48 2.50 14.77
C THR A 188 -9.45 2.46 15.96
N LEU A 189 -9.16 1.61 16.95
CA LEU A 189 -9.90 1.55 18.20
C LEU A 189 -9.84 2.88 18.97
N LYS A 190 -8.67 3.54 18.98
CA LYS A 190 -8.49 4.86 19.59
C LYS A 190 -9.46 5.85 18.97
N HIS A 191 -9.53 5.90 17.63
CA HIS A 191 -10.38 6.84 16.90
C HIS A 191 -11.86 6.58 17.15
N MET A 192 -12.30 5.31 17.17
CA MET A 192 -13.68 4.96 17.50
C MET A 192 -14.05 5.38 18.93
N ILE A 193 -13.14 5.22 19.89
CA ILE A 193 -13.39 5.63 21.28
C ILE A 193 -13.42 7.15 21.43
N GLU A 194 -12.46 7.86 20.85
CA GLU A 194 -12.37 9.32 20.92
C GLU A 194 -13.57 10.00 20.26
N ASN A 195 -14.19 9.36 19.27
CA ASN A 195 -15.39 9.84 18.58
C ASN A 195 -16.70 9.26 19.14
N GLY A 196 -16.65 8.52 20.26
CA GLY A 196 -17.84 7.99 20.92
C GLY A 196 -18.57 6.88 20.16
N HIS A 197 -17.95 6.29 19.14
CA HIS A 197 -18.48 5.13 18.41
C HIS A 197 -18.36 3.85 19.26
N LEU A 198 -17.29 3.72 20.04
CA LEU A 198 -17.06 2.62 20.98
C LEU A 198 -16.79 3.18 22.39
N LYS A 199 -17.22 2.49 23.44
CA LYS A 199 -16.85 2.87 24.80
C LYS A 199 -15.50 2.27 25.19
N LYS A 200 -14.73 2.99 26.01
CA LYS A 200 -13.40 2.54 26.41
C LYS A 200 -13.42 1.22 27.19
N GLU A 201 -14.43 1.03 28.02
CA GLU A 201 -14.64 -0.20 28.80
C GLU A 201 -14.90 -1.43 27.92
N ASP A 202 -15.33 -1.24 26.67
CA ASP A 202 -15.64 -2.31 25.72
C ASP A 202 -14.42 -2.68 24.83
N ALA A 203 -13.27 -2.02 25.01
CA ALA A 203 -12.10 -2.16 24.14
C ALA A 203 -11.59 -3.62 24.00
N ILE A 204 -11.46 -4.35 25.12
CA ILE A 204 -11.01 -5.75 25.11
C ILE A 204 -12.08 -6.65 24.46
N SER A 205 -13.34 -6.43 24.80
CA SER A 205 -14.48 -7.18 24.24
C SER A 205 -14.53 -7.05 22.72
N HIS A 206 -14.37 -5.83 22.22
CA HIS A 206 -14.32 -5.55 20.79
C HIS A 206 -13.05 -6.13 20.14
N GLY A 207 -11.88 -5.99 20.76
CA GLY A 207 -10.65 -6.62 20.27
C GLY A 207 -10.79 -8.15 20.11
N GLN A 208 -11.45 -8.81 21.07
CA GLN A 208 -11.78 -10.23 20.97
C GLN A 208 -12.77 -10.54 19.84
N GLU A 209 -13.74 -9.66 19.59
CA GLU A 209 -14.66 -9.78 18.45
C GLU A 209 -13.91 -9.70 17.12
N VAL A 210 -13.00 -8.73 16.98
CA VAL A 210 -12.11 -8.60 15.80
C VAL A 210 -11.28 -9.87 15.62
N MET A 211 -10.67 -10.41 16.68
CA MET A 211 -9.90 -11.66 16.59
C MET A 211 -10.77 -12.83 16.15
N ARG A 212 -11.98 -13.00 16.69
CA ARG A 212 -12.91 -14.04 16.25
C ARG A 212 -13.29 -13.87 14.78
N TYR A 213 -13.56 -12.65 14.33
CA TYR A 213 -13.86 -12.37 12.93
C TYR A 213 -12.71 -12.81 12.02
N LEU A 214 -11.46 -12.47 12.36
CA LEU A 214 -10.29 -12.90 11.59
C LEU A 214 -10.19 -14.43 11.54
N GLN A 215 -10.44 -15.11 12.66
CA GLN A 215 -10.42 -16.58 12.71
C GLN A 215 -11.49 -17.20 11.82
N THR A 216 -12.73 -16.74 11.93
CA THR A 216 -13.87 -17.33 11.21
C THR A 216 -13.85 -17.00 9.73
N THR A 217 -13.26 -15.86 9.36
CA THR A 217 -13.35 -15.34 7.98
C THR A 217 -12.12 -15.72 7.16
N TRP A 218 -10.91 -15.63 7.74
CA TRP A 218 -9.67 -15.68 6.95
C TRP A 218 -8.62 -16.66 7.46
N PHE A 219 -8.41 -16.83 8.77
CA PHE A 219 -7.31 -17.68 9.26
C PHE A 219 -7.45 -19.14 8.83
N GLY A 220 -8.68 -19.63 8.65
CA GLY A 220 -8.95 -20.99 8.15
C GLY A 220 -8.62 -21.19 6.67
N ASP A 221 -8.47 -20.13 5.88
CA ASP A 221 -8.28 -20.23 4.42
C ASP A 221 -6.89 -20.77 4.05
N ASP A 222 -6.82 -21.66 3.06
CA ASP A 222 -5.55 -22.26 2.58
C ASP A 222 -4.59 -21.23 1.97
N ALA A 223 -5.12 -20.12 1.45
CA ALA A 223 -4.32 -19.02 0.95
C ALA A 223 -3.89 -18.03 2.06
N TYR A 224 -4.44 -18.13 3.27
CA TYR A 224 -3.92 -17.37 4.41
C TYR A 224 -2.55 -17.91 4.82
N LEU A 225 -1.55 -17.04 4.99
CA LEU A 225 -0.22 -17.48 5.39
C LEU A 225 -0.26 -18.08 6.80
N LYS A 226 0.31 -19.29 6.93
CA LYS A 226 0.47 -19.98 8.19
C LYS A 226 1.91 -20.42 8.35
N GLU A 227 2.44 -20.27 9.55
CA GLU A 227 3.77 -20.76 9.94
C GLU A 227 3.60 -21.77 11.07
N ALA A 228 4.14 -22.99 10.90
CA ALA A 228 3.95 -24.10 11.83
C ALA A 228 2.48 -24.32 12.27
N GLY A 229 1.52 -24.11 11.35
CA GLY A 229 0.08 -24.25 11.60
C GLY A 229 -0.59 -23.05 12.28
N ARG A 230 0.17 -22.01 12.65
CA ARG A 230 -0.36 -20.76 13.24
C ARG A 230 -0.65 -19.75 12.12
N PRO A 231 -1.83 -19.09 12.08
CA PRO A 231 -2.05 -17.98 11.16
C PRO A 231 -1.07 -16.84 11.50
N VAL A 232 -0.43 -16.27 10.50
CA VAL A 232 0.45 -15.11 10.72
C VAL A 232 -0.41 -13.85 10.81
N LEU A 233 -0.27 -13.07 11.88
CA LEU A 233 -0.99 -11.80 12.05
C LEU A 233 0.02 -10.66 12.21
N PHE A 234 -0.01 -9.72 11.27
CA PHE A 234 0.74 -8.47 11.37
C PHE A 234 -0.10 -7.45 12.14
N VAL A 235 0.57 -6.54 12.84
CA VAL A 235 -0.05 -5.35 13.42
C VAL A 235 0.80 -4.12 13.13
N PHE A 236 0.17 -3.08 12.57
CA PHE A 236 0.80 -1.77 12.38
C PHE A 236 0.84 -1.01 13.71
N GLY A 237 1.79 -1.41 14.54
CA GLY A 237 1.83 -1.10 15.96
C GLY A 237 2.40 -2.29 16.72
N PRO A 238 1.89 -2.61 17.93
CA PRO A 238 0.68 -2.09 18.57
C PRO A 238 0.77 -0.64 19.07
N GLN A 239 -0.32 0.10 18.90
CA GLN A 239 -0.45 1.51 19.28
C GLN A 239 -1.51 1.73 20.36
N TYR A 240 -2.60 0.98 20.37
CA TYR A 240 -3.64 1.06 21.40
C TYR A 240 -3.47 -0.02 22.48
N PHE A 241 -3.55 -1.30 22.12
CA PHE A 241 -3.45 -2.42 23.05
C PHE A 241 -2.01 -2.58 23.55
N LYS A 242 -1.84 -2.89 24.84
CA LYS A 242 -0.52 -2.95 25.49
C LYS A 242 -0.32 -4.26 26.23
N GLY A 243 0.93 -4.75 26.22
CA GLY A 243 1.35 -5.85 27.09
C GLY A 243 0.40 -7.05 27.04
N GLY A 244 -0.17 -7.41 28.20
CA GLY A 244 -1.08 -8.54 28.36
C GLY A 244 -2.47 -8.36 27.73
N ASP A 245 -2.82 -7.19 27.20
CA ASP A 245 -4.06 -7.03 26.42
C ASP A 245 -4.07 -8.01 25.23
N TRP A 246 -2.93 -8.21 24.58
CA TRP A 246 -2.81 -9.15 23.45
C TRP A 246 -3.06 -10.60 23.86
N ASP A 247 -2.66 -11.00 25.07
CA ASP A 247 -3.01 -12.32 25.59
C ASP A 247 -4.53 -12.45 25.80
N ALA A 248 -5.20 -11.39 26.26
CA ALA A 248 -6.65 -11.37 26.39
C ALA A 248 -7.36 -11.42 25.03
N LEU A 249 -6.85 -10.70 24.02
CA LEU A 249 -7.35 -10.73 22.65
C LEU A 249 -7.24 -12.12 22.03
N PHE A 250 -6.08 -12.79 22.19
CA PHE A 250 -5.86 -14.12 21.62
C PHE A 250 -6.52 -15.26 22.41
N SER A 251 -6.94 -15.02 23.65
CA SER A 251 -7.56 -16.05 24.51
C SER A 251 -8.87 -16.65 23.96
N VAL A 252 -9.49 -15.99 22.97
CA VAL A 252 -10.74 -16.43 22.34
C VAL A 252 -10.53 -17.19 21.04
N LEU A 253 -9.27 -17.41 20.65
CA LEU A 253 -8.87 -18.12 19.44
C LEU A 253 -8.55 -19.58 19.73
N ASP A 254 -8.83 -20.45 18.76
CA ASP A 254 -8.47 -21.87 18.83
C ASP A 254 -6.96 -22.07 18.66
N VAL A 255 -6.34 -21.22 17.83
CA VAL A 255 -4.89 -21.21 17.56
C VAL A 255 -4.37 -19.79 17.75
N LYS A 256 -3.41 -19.61 18.67
CA LYS A 256 -2.73 -18.32 18.84
C LYS A 256 -1.96 -17.95 17.56
N PRO A 257 -2.23 -16.80 16.92
CA PRO A 257 -1.52 -16.35 15.73
C PRO A 257 -0.02 -16.21 15.98
N LEU A 258 0.80 -16.40 14.94
CA LEU A 258 2.19 -15.93 14.94
C LEU A 258 2.15 -14.40 14.84
N PHE A 259 2.54 -13.73 15.91
CA PHE A 259 2.30 -12.31 16.09
C PHE A 259 3.50 -11.47 15.65
N VAL A 260 3.33 -10.74 14.56
CA VAL A 260 4.37 -9.91 13.92
C VAL A 260 4.03 -8.43 14.13
N VAL A 261 4.96 -7.64 14.65
CA VAL A 261 4.71 -6.23 15.01
C VAL A 261 5.70 -5.26 14.37
N LEU A 262 5.29 -4.01 14.20
CA LEU A 262 6.15 -2.95 13.71
C LEU A 262 7.36 -2.76 14.65
N ASP A 263 8.53 -2.53 14.09
CA ASP A 263 9.73 -2.23 14.87
C ASP A 263 9.51 -1.07 15.85
N ASN A 264 10.11 -1.18 17.04
CA ASN A 264 9.90 -0.30 18.20
C ASN A 264 8.52 -0.39 18.89
N HIS A 265 7.68 -1.36 18.52
CA HIS A 265 6.39 -1.62 19.19
C HIS A 265 6.34 -2.99 19.91
N LEU A 266 7.49 -3.55 20.29
CA LEU A 266 7.56 -4.86 20.94
C LEU A 266 6.71 -4.95 22.22
N VAL A 267 5.93 -6.02 22.33
CA VAL A 267 5.19 -6.44 23.54
C VAL A 267 5.55 -7.89 23.89
N PRO A 268 5.31 -8.37 25.12
CA PRO A 268 5.74 -9.71 25.54
C PRO A 268 5.24 -10.87 24.68
N ALA A 269 4.10 -10.71 24.00
CA ALA A 269 3.46 -11.75 23.20
C ALA A 269 4.03 -11.92 21.78
N VAL A 270 4.97 -11.06 21.35
CA VAL A 270 5.50 -10.97 19.98
C VAL A 270 6.33 -12.19 19.60
N ASP A 271 6.11 -12.70 18.39
CA ASP A 271 6.89 -13.78 17.78
C ASP A 271 7.89 -13.26 16.73
N SER A 272 7.68 -12.06 16.18
CA SER A 272 8.55 -11.45 15.17
C SER A 272 8.31 -9.94 15.01
N SER A 273 9.19 -9.24 14.31
CA SER A 273 9.02 -7.82 13.99
C SER A 273 9.45 -7.52 12.55
N TYR A 274 8.92 -6.42 11.99
CA TYR A 274 9.25 -5.94 10.64
C TYR A 274 9.68 -4.47 10.64
N PRO A 275 10.55 -4.04 9.71
CA PRO A 275 10.97 -2.65 9.60
C PRO A 275 10.00 -1.83 8.73
N TRP A 276 10.05 -0.51 8.88
CA TRP A 276 9.36 0.49 8.03
C TRP A 276 10.33 1.64 7.73
N PRO A 277 10.09 2.51 6.73
CA PRO A 277 10.85 3.77 6.59
C PRO A 277 10.97 4.51 7.94
N PRO A 278 12.19 4.66 8.51
CA PRO A 278 12.39 5.18 9.86
C PRO A 278 12.35 6.73 9.86
N MET A 279 11.26 7.31 9.39
CA MET A 279 11.16 8.76 9.14
C MET A 279 11.28 9.59 10.41
N TRP A 280 11.01 9.01 11.59
CA TRP A 280 11.29 9.59 12.90
C TRP A 280 12.78 9.93 13.11
N ALA A 281 13.70 9.29 12.37
CA ALA A 281 15.14 9.53 12.43
C ALA A 281 15.60 10.66 11.48
N SER A 282 14.66 11.31 10.77
CA SER A 282 14.97 12.41 9.86
C SER A 282 15.58 13.60 10.60
N GLN A 283 16.58 14.23 9.98
CA GLN A 283 17.17 15.48 10.44
C GLN A 283 16.84 16.59 9.45
N ALA A 284 16.31 17.71 9.96
CA ALA A 284 15.83 18.81 9.13
C ALA A 284 14.85 18.38 8.02
N GLY A 285 14.02 17.36 8.30
CA GLY A 285 13.02 16.83 7.38
C GLY A 285 13.57 15.85 6.34
N VAL A 286 14.82 15.41 6.43
CA VAL A 286 15.42 14.45 5.49
C VAL A 286 15.98 13.26 6.25
N LEU A 287 15.66 12.04 5.80
CA LEU A 287 16.31 10.81 6.25
C LEU A 287 17.52 10.53 5.36
N SER A 288 18.73 10.61 5.91
CA SER A 288 19.95 10.30 5.14
C SER A 288 20.14 8.78 4.98
N HIS A 289 20.82 8.38 3.91
CA HIS A 289 21.14 6.97 3.66
C HIS A 289 22.05 6.36 4.73
N ASP A 290 22.92 7.13 5.35
CA ASP A 290 23.75 6.65 6.47
C ASP A 290 22.91 6.32 7.71
N THR A 291 21.91 7.17 8.01
CA THR A 291 20.95 6.90 9.09
C THR A 291 20.07 5.71 8.76
N LEU A 292 19.57 5.62 7.51
CA LEU A 292 18.81 4.46 7.04
C LEU A 292 19.63 3.15 7.16
N LYS A 293 20.90 3.19 6.74
CA LYS A 293 21.81 2.04 6.84
C LYS A 293 22.01 1.61 8.29
N SER A 294 22.30 2.57 9.17
CA SER A 294 22.49 2.30 10.60
C SER A 294 21.23 1.69 11.21
N TYR A 295 20.06 2.25 10.89
CA TYR A 295 18.77 1.71 11.33
C TYR A 295 18.56 0.26 10.89
N LEU A 296 18.75 -0.05 9.59
CA LEU A 296 18.53 -1.41 9.08
C LEU A 296 19.53 -2.42 9.67
N MET A 297 20.80 -2.02 9.86
CA MET A 297 21.78 -2.86 10.54
C MET A 297 21.33 -3.20 11.98
N ASP A 298 20.95 -2.19 12.76
CA ASP A 298 20.50 -2.37 14.15
C ASP A 298 19.19 -3.17 14.23
N PHE A 299 18.28 -2.97 13.28
CA PHE A 299 17.04 -3.76 13.18
C PHE A 299 17.35 -5.23 12.92
N TYR A 300 18.17 -5.53 11.90
CA TYR A 300 18.45 -6.91 11.52
C TYR A 300 19.31 -7.67 12.54
N GLU A 301 20.19 -6.99 13.26
CA GLU A 301 20.90 -7.58 14.40
C GLU A 301 19.92 -8.02 15.50
N ARG A 302 18.94 -7.18 15.84
CA ARG A 302 17.88 -7.55 16.80
C ARG A 302 16.97 -8.64 16.26
N ALA A 303 16.64 -8.60 14.96
CA ALA A 303 15.71 -9.54 14.35
C ALA A 303 16.27 -10.97 14.23
N ALA A 304 17.59 -11.13 14.32
CA ALA A 304 18.25 -12.43 14.25
C ALA A 304 17.84 -13.43 15.35
N VAL A 305 17.19 -12.95 16.43
CA VAL A 305 16.71 -13.81 17.53
C VAL A 305 15.43 -14.58 17.19
N TRP A 306 14.67 -14.16 16.18
CA TRP A 306 13.41 -14.78 15.81
C TRP A 306 13.62 -15.84 14.73
N ASP A 307 12.93 -16.97 14.87
CA ASP A 307 12.96 -18.03 13.85
C ASP A 307 12.25 -17.60 12.57
N PHE A 308 11.08 -16.96 12.72
CA PHE A 308 10.33 -16.35 11.62
C PHE A 308 10.78 -14.90 11.45
N ARG A 309 11.74 -14.67 10.57
CA ARG A 309 12.30 -13.35 10.24
C ARG A 309 11.49 -12.69 9.14
N VAL A 310 11.09 -11.46 9.40
CA VAL A 310 10.46 -10.57 8.42
C VAL A 310 11.40 -9.42 8.10
N ALA A 311 11.79 -9.31 6.84
CA ALA A 311 12.57 -8.18 6.33
C ALA A 311 11.67 -7.20 5.57
N GLY A 312 12.20 -6.02 5.24
CA GLY A 312 11.44 -5.00 4.52
C GLY A 312 12.26 -4.27 3.46
N ALA A 313 11.61 -3.90 2.36
CA ALA A 313 12.18 -3.14 1.26
C ALA A 313 11.24 -2.01 0.85
N PHE A 314 11.75 -0.79 0.70
CA PHE A 314 10.97 0.40 0.33
C PHE A 314 11.74 1.34 -0.61
N PRO A 315 11.04 2.02 -1.54
CA PRO A 315 11.70 2.78 -2.60
C PRO A 315 12.15 4.16 -2.19
N GLY A 316 11.55 4.73 -1.16
CA GLY A 316 11.73 6.10 -0.72
C GLY A 316 10.60 6.47 0.24
N PHE A 317 10.45 7.76 0.52
CA PHE A 317 9.34 8.30 1.30
C PHE A 317 9.16 9.77 0.94
N HIS A 318 7.94 10.17 0.59
CA HIS A 318 7.60 11.54 0.23
C HIS A 318 6.11 11.74 0.47
N ASP A 319 5.76 12.07 1.71
CA ASP A 319 4.36 12.25 2.10
C ASP A 319 3.76 13.56 1.56
N ILE A 320 2.44 13.55 1.40
CA ILE A 320 1.62 14.72 1.00
C ILE A 320 0.97 15.43 2.20
N TYR A 321 1.22 14.98 3.43
CA TYR A 321 0.38 15.30 4.58
C TYR A 321 0.42 16.78 4.96
N LYS A 322 1.58 17.43 4.80
CA LYS A 322 1.74 18.85 5.05
C LYS A 322 0.97 19.69 4.03
N GLU A 323 1.07 19.34 2.75
CA GLU A 323 0.36 19.98 1.65
C GLU A 323 -1.15 19.80 1.81
N ALA A 324 -1.59 18.60 2.22
CA ALA A 324 -2.99 18.28 2.50
C ALA A 324 -3.56 19.02 3.73
N GLY A 325 -2.70 19.53 4.62
CA GLY A 325 -3.11 20.13 5.89
C GLY A 325 -3.63 19.13 6.93
N VAL A 326 -3.31 17.84 6.78
CA VAL A 326 -3.70 16.77 7.73
C VAL A 326 -2.63 16.47 8.79
N GLY A 327 -1.43 17.04 8.65
CA GLY A 327 -0.35 16.89 9.61
C GLY A 327 0.92 17.64 9.19
N ASN A 328 1.98 17.52 10.00
CA ASN A 328 3.32 17.83 9.49
C ASN A 328 3.80 16.66 8.62
N SER A 329 4.70 16.94 7.67
CA SER A 329 5.40 15.89 6.96
C SER A 329 6.28 15.09 7.94
N TYR A 330 6.35 13.77 7.72
CA TYR A 330 7.24 12.88 8.46
C TYR A 330 8.68 12.96 7.97
N GLY A 331 8.88 13.50 6.76
CA GLY A 331 10.17 13.79 6.17
C GLY A 331 10.25 13.32 4.73
N TYR A 332 11.48 13.29 4.21
CA TYR A 332 11.78 12.88 2.85
C TYR A 332 12.93 11.88 2.82
N LEU A 333 12.75 10.78 2.10
CA LEU A 333 13.78 9.81 1.73
C LEU A 333 13.83 9.72 0.21
N ASP A 334 14.94 10.17 -0.38
CA ASP A 334 15.12 10.21 -1.84
C ASP A 334 15.17 8.79 -2.43
N ASP A 335 14.49 8.59 -3.56
CA ASP A 335 14.51 7.33 -4.32
C ASP A 335 15.85 7.08 -4.99
N LEU A 336 16.61 8.15 -5.26
CA LEU A 336 17.91 8.16 -5.93
C LEU A 336 17.92 7.42 -7.26
N GLY A 337 16.83 7.52 -8.04
CA GLY A 337 16.68 6.76 -9.28
C GLY A 337 16.50 5.26 -9.04
N GLY A 338 15.87 4.87 -7.93
CA GLY A 338 15.64 3.48 -7.51
C GLY A 338 16.79 2.81 -6.75
N LYS A 339 17.89 3.52 -6.46
CA LYS A 339 19.00 2.95 -5.67
C LYS A 339 18.60 2.68 -4.21
N THR A 340 17.68 3.46 -3.65
CA THR A 340 17.15 3.21 -2.30
C THR A 340 16.40 1.88 -2.24
N PHE A 341 15.51 1.60 -3.21
CA PHE A 341 14.83 0.30 -3.28
C PHE A 341 15.81 -0.86 -3.46
N ARG A 342 16.78 -0.72 -4.37
CA ARG A 342 17.80 -1.76 -4.60
C ARG A 342 18.60 -2.06 -3.33
N TYR A 343 18.99 -1.02 -2.59
CA TYR A 343 19.70 -1.18 -1.33
C TYR A 343 18.85 -1.90 -0.28
N THR A 344 17.63 -1.41 0.00
CA THR A 344 16.78 -1.99 1.04
C THR A 344 16.39 -3.43 0.72
N LEU A 345 16.11 -3.74 -0.56
CA LEU A 345 15.81 -5.10 -1.01
C LEU A 345 17.03 -6.02 -0.95
N GLN A 346 18.23 -5.56 -1.31
CA GLN A 346 19.43 -6.38 -1.17
C GLN A 346 19.76 -6.65 0.30
N GLU A 347 19.61 -5.65 1.18
CA GLU A 347 19.80 -5.86 2.62
C GLU A 347 18.78 -6.85 3.19
N ALA A 348 17.52 -6.80 2.73
CA ALA A 348 16.51 -7.77 3.10
C ALA A 348 16.87 -9.20 2.64
N LEU A 349 17.33 -9.36 1.39
CA LEU A 349 17.78 -10.66 0.85
C LEU A 349 18.97 -11.22 1.65
N ASN A 350 19.90 -10.37 2.08
CA ASN A 350 21.06 -10.78 2.86
C ASN A 350 20.69 -11.42 4.20
N GLN A 351 19.51 -11.12 4.75
CA GLN A 351 19.06 -11.68 6.03
C GLN A 351 18.55 -13.11 5.93
N GLN A 352 18.36 -13.62 4.72
CA GLN A 352 17.73 -14.91 4.45
C GLN A 352 16.42 -15.10 5.24
N PRO A 353 15.46 -14.17 5.13
CA PRO A 353 14.23 -14.21 5.90
C PRO A 353 13.24 -15.21 5.33
N GLN A 354 12.22 -15.57 6.10
CA GLN A 354 11.07 -16.32 5.58
C GLN A 354 10.17 -15.42 4.72
N LEU A 355 10.11 -14.12 5.04
CA LEU A 355 9.27 -13.16 4.35
C LEU A 355 10.01 -11.82 4.14
N ILE A 356 9.92 -11.28 2.93
CA ILE A 356 10.28 -9.90 2.62
C ILE A 356 9.00 -9.13 2.32
N GLN A 357 8.73 -8.12 3.14
CA GLN A 357 7.65 -7.18 2.92
C GLN A 357 8.11 -6.08 1.95
N LEU A 358 7.40 -5.90 0.85
CA LEU A 358 7.60 -4.82 -0.10
C LEU A 358 6.69 -3.65 0.29
N ILE A 359 7.30 -2.57 0.75
CA ILE A 359 6.69 -1.41 1.40
C ILE A 359 6.71 -0.25 0.42
N THR A 360 5.61 0.11 -0.23
CA THR A 360 4.29 -0.55 -0.24
C THR A 360 3.86 -0.77 -1.69
N TRP A 361 2.87 -1.62 -1.94
CA TRP A 361 2.23 -1.70 -3.24
C TRP A 361 1.74 -0.31 -3.67
N ASN A 362 0.90 0.33 -2.85
CA ASN A 362 0.10 1.48 -3.28
C ASN A 362 -0.19 2.54 -2.20
N ASP A 363 0.69 2.79 -1.24
CA ASP A 363 0.51 3.94 -0.33
C ASP A 363 0.92 5.26 -0.99
N TYR A 364 -0.01 5.80 -1.78
CA TYR A 364 0.14 7.08 -2.48
C TYR A 364 0.28 8.28 -1.53
N GLY A 365 -0.27 8.20 -0.32
CA GLY A 365 -0.21 9.30 0.65
C GLY A 365 1.19 9.51 1.22
N GLU A 366 1.96 8.42 1.37
CA GLU A 366 3.33 8.44 1.90
C GLU A 366 4.42 8.42 0.82
N GLY A 367 4.07 8.16 -0.45
CA GLY A 367 5.05 8.13 -1.51
C GLY A 367 5.93 6.87 -1.52
N THR A 368 5.47 5.77 -0.93
CA THR A 368 6.24 4.50 -0.81
C THR A 368 5.89 3.46 -1.89
N ILE A 369 5.08 3.86 -2.87
CA ILE A 369 4.47 3.03 -3.93
C ILE A 369 5.49 2.29 -4.81
N ILE A 370 5.28 0.99 -5.01
CA ILE A 370 5.95 0.18 -6.04
C ILE A 370 5.05 -0.20 -7.22
N GLU A 371 3.73 -0.03 -7.10
CA GLU A 371 2.79 -0.12 -8.22
C GLU A 371 3.19 0.88 -9.32
N PRO A 372 3.02 0.56 -10.61
CA PRO A 372 3.39 1.47 -11.68
C PRO A 372 2.69 2.82 -11.60
N THR A 373 3.52 3.87 -11.71
CA THR A 373 3.08 5.26 -11.75
C THR A 373 3.53 5.92 -13.05
N VAL A 374 3.03 7.10 -13.36
CA VAL A 374 3.53 7.91 -14.48
C VAL A 374 5.02 8.27 -14.28
N GLU A 375 5.44 8.49 -13.05
CA GLU A 375 6.78 8.95 -12.69
C GLU A 375 7.82 7.83 -12.66
N PHE A 376 7.40 6.62 -12.30
CA PHE A 376 8.29 5.47 -12.10
C PHE A 376 8.14 4.38 -13.15
N GLU A 377 7.07 4.42 -13.95
CA GLU A 377 6.69 3.34 -14.86
C GLU A 377 6.77 1.99 -14.14
N TYR A 378 7.50 1.00 -14.67
CA TYR A 378 7.62 -0.34 -14.09
C TYR A 378 8.90 -0.54 -13.28
N ARG A 379 9.68 0.52 -13.01
CA ARG A 379 11.04 0.45 -12.44
C ARG A 379 11.15 -0.50 -11.24
N TYR A 380 10.27 -0.35 -10.26
CA TYR A 380 10.35 -1.15 -9.03
C TYR A 380 9.94 -2.59 -9.25
N LEU A 381 8.93 -2.85 -10.09
CA LEU A 381 8.52 -4.21 -10.41
C LEU A 381 9.55 -4.97 -11.25
N GLU A 382 10.28 -4.27 -12.12
CA GLU A 382 11.44 -4.85 -12.81
C GLU A 382 12.54 -5.25 -11.82
N MET A 383 12.78 -4.44 -10.77
CA MET A 383 13.72 -4.79 -9.69
C MET A 383 13.22 -5.98 -8.85
N VAL A 384 11.92 -6.06 -8.53
CA VAL A 384 11.34 -7.24 -7.85
C VAL A 384 11.50 -8.49 -8.73
N GLN A 385 11.27 -8.37 -10.04
CA GLN A 385 11.44 -9.46 -10.98
C GLN A 385 12.89 -9.94 -11.07
N GLU A 386 13.85 -9.00 -11.09
CA GLU A 386 15.28 -9.29 -11.04
C GLU A 386 15.67 -10.03 -9.74
N ALA A 387 15.18 -9.57 -8.59
CA ALA A 387 15.39 -10.25 -7.31
C ALA A 387 14.80 -11.67 -7.34
N ARG A 388 13.60 -11.84 -7.87
CA ARG A 388 12.95 -13.15 -8.02
C ARG A 388 13.77 -14.09 -8.90
N HIS A 389 14.31 -13.62 -10.02
CA HIS A 389 15.23 -14.39 -10.86
C HIS A 389 16.49 -14.84 -10.11
N SER A 390 17.05 -13.96 -9.27
CA SER A 390 18.22 -14.30 -8.44
C SER A 390 17.91 -15.43 -7.44
N ILE A 391 16.70 -15.44 -6.89
CA ILE A 391 16.21 -16.45 -5.92
C ILE A 391 15.96 -17.79 -6.62
N GLU A 392 15.23 -17.79 -7.74
CA GLU A 392 14.71 -19.00 -8.39
C GLU A 392 15.60 -19.57 -9.50
N LYS A 393 16.71 -18.90 -9.85
CA LYS A 393 17.78 -19.38 -10.75
C LYS A 393 17.26 -20.09 -12.01
N GLY A 394 16.44 -19.38 -12.79
CA GLY A 394 15.93 -19.86 -14.08
C GLY A 394 14.60 -20.63 -14.01
N LYS A 395 13.97 -20.76 -12.84
CA LYS A 395 12.61 -21.35 -12.71
C LYS A 395 11.49 -20.32 -12.84
N PHE A 396 11.79 -19.04 -12.66
CA PHE A 396 10.83 -17.96 -12.84
C PHE A 396 10.75 -17.59 -14.34
N PRO A 397 9.59 -17.75 -15.01
CA PRO A 397 9.55 -17.71 -16.48
C PRO A 397 9.30 -16.32 -17.08
N PHE A 398 8.95 -15.33 -16.25
CA PHE A 398 8.51 -14.01 -16.72
C PHE A 398 9.67 -13.03 -16.86
N ASN A 399 9.53 -12.09 -17.79
CA ASN A 399 10.50 -11.03 -18.06
C ASN A 399 9.84 -9.63 -18.02
N ALA A 400 10.65 -8.57 -18.16
CA ALA A 400 10.18 -7.20 -17.97
C ALA A 400 9.07 -6.82 -18.96
N ASP A 401 9.12 -7.30 -20.20
CA ASP A 401 8.10 -6.99 -21.21
C ASP A 401 6.73 -7.60 -20.89
N ASP A 402 6.70 -8.66 -20.07
CA ASP A 402 5.45 -9.27 -19.61
C ASP A 402 4.67 -8.37 -18.65
N LEU A 403 5.36 -7.46 -17.93
CA LEU A 403 4.73 -6.54 -16.98
C LEU A 403 3.74 -5.57 -17.63
N ARG A 404 3.78 -5.40 -18.96
CA ARG A 404 2.87 -4.49 -19.69
C ARG A 404 1.51 -5.15 -19.98
N LEU A 405 1.44 -6.48 -19.99
CA LEU A 405 0.23 -7.22 -20.33
C LEU A 405 -0.97 -6.91 -19.43
N PRO A 406 -0.84 -6.82 -18.09
CA PRO A 406 -1.97 -6.50 -17.23
C PRO A 406 -2.57 -5.13 -17.57
N PHE A 407 -1.74 -4.13 -17.87
CA PHE A 407 -2.21 -2.79 -18.23
C PHE A 407 -2.92 -2.80 -19.58
N ASP A 408 -2.37 -3.50 -20.57
CA ASP A 408 -3.01 -3.66 -21.87
C ASP A 408 -4.39 -4.33 -21.74
N LEU A 409 -4.50 -5.36 -20.88
CA LEU A 409 -5.79 -6.02 -20.59
C LEU A 409 -6.78 -5.02 -19.97
N LEU A 410 -6.34 -4.21 -19.00
CA LEU A 410 -7.17 -3.19 -18.37
C LEU A 410 -7.71 -2.19 -19.41
N GLN A 411 -6.87 -1.73 -20.34
CA GLN A 411 -7.29 -0.81 -21.40
C GLN A 411 -8.33 -1.45 -22.33
N LEU A 412 -8.13 -2.70 -22.74
CA LEU A 412 -9.09 -3.45 -23.56
C LEU A 412 -10.44 -3.61 -22.84
N ARG A 413 -10.44 -3.94 -21.54
CA ARG A 413 -11.67 -4.04 -20.74
C ARG A 413 -12.40 -2.70 -20.67
N ARG A 414 -11.69 -1.60 -20.43
CA ARG A 414 -12.26 -0.24 -20.41
C ARG A 414 -12.86 0.16 -21.76
N GLY A 415 -12.30 -0.31 -22.88
CA GLY A 415 -12.85 -0.10 -24.22
C GLY A 415 -14.07 -0.99 -24.54
N ALA A 416 -14.19 -2.15 -23.92
CA ALA A 416 -15.16 -3.19 -24.25
C ALA A 416 -16.35 -3.31 -23.26
N VAL A 417 -16.58 -2.31 -22.40
CA VAL A 417 -17.57 -2.36 -21.29
C VAL A 417 -18.98 -2.82 -21.72
N GLN A 418 -19.37 -2.57 -22.98
CA GLN A 418 -20.70 -2.93 -23.51
C GLN A 418 -20.70 -4.18 -24.41
N ASP A 419 -19.54 -4.83 -24.61
CA ASP A 419 -19.41 -6.01 -25.45
C ASP A 419 -19.10 -7.25 -24.60
N SER A 420 -20.16 -7.95 -24.19
CA SER A 420 -20.05 -9.14 -23.35
C SER A 420 -19.28 -10.29 -24.02
N ALA A 421 -19.27 -10.36 -25.36
CA ALA A 421 -18.54 -11.38 -26.08
C ALA A 421 -17.03 -11.11 -26.04
N VAL A 422 -16.61 -9.85 -26.18
CA VAL A 422 -15.22 -9.43 -26.01
C VAL A 422 -14.77 -9.62 -24.57
N LEU A 423 -15.57 -9.17 -23.59
CA LEU A 423 -15.24 -9.33 -22.17
C LEU A 423 -15.00 -10.80 -21.79
N ALA A 424 -15.84 -11.72 -22.29
CA ALA A 424 -15.65 -13.16 -22.05
C ALA A 424 -14.35 -13.74 -22.67
N GLN A 425 -13.79 -13.10 -23.71
CA GLN A 425 -12.49 -13.49 -24.24
C GLN A 425 -11.36 -12.86 -23.42
N LEU A 426 -11.51 -11.62 -22.98
CA LEU A 426 -10.57 -10.98 -22.06
C LEU A 426 -10.47 -11.72 -20.71
N ASP A 427 -11.56 -12.32 -20.24
CA ASP A 427 -11.53 -13.21 -19.07
C ASP A 427 -10.63 -14.43 -19.29
N LYS A 428 -10.64 -15.01 -20.50
CA LYS A 428 -9.74 -16.12 -20.84
C LYS A 428 -8.29 -15.67 -20.96
N ALA A 429 -8.06 -14.45 -21.45
CA ALA A 429 -6.71 -13.87 -21.48
C ALA A 429 -6.18 -13.67 -20.04
N TYR A 430 -7.01 -13.19 -19.13
CA TYR A 430 -6.68 -13.09 -17.71
C TYR A 430 -6.35 -14.45 -17.09
N GLU A 431 -7.21 -15.46 -17.30
CA GLU A 431 -6.96 -16.82 -16.82
C GLU A 431 -5.67 -17.43 -17.39
N ALA A 432 -5.39 -17.19 -18.68
CA ALA A 432 -4.14 -17.60 -19.30
C ALA A 432 -2.93 -16.91 -18.64
N MET A 433 -3.01 -15.60 -18.33
CA MET A 433 -1.97 -14.90 -17.57
C MET A 433 -1.77 -15.49 -16.18
N LEU A 434 -2.85 -15.77 -15.45
CA LEU A 434 -2.77 -16.41 -14.14
C LEU A 434 -2.18 -17.82 -14.20
N ALA A 435 -2.41 -18.56 -15.30
CA ALA A 435 -1.81 -19.87 -15.54
C ALA A 435 -0.34 -19.80 -16.00
N GLY A 436 0.17 -18.60 -16.32
CA GLY A 436 1.51 -18.39 -16.89
C GLY A 436 1.60 -18.63 -18.39
N ASP A 437 0.48 -18.85 -19.08
CA ASP A 437 0.40 -18.98 -20.55
C ASP A 437 0.25 -17.61 -21.21
N LEU A 438 1.33 -16.84 -21.19
CA LEU A 438 1.36 -15.48 -21.74
C LEU A 438 1.22 -15.46 -23.27
N ALA A 439 1.56 -16.55 -23.95
CA ALA A 439 1.40 -16.66 -25.39
C ALA A 439 -0.09 -16.65 -25.76
N THR A 440 -0.90 -17.47 -25.08
CA THR A 440 -2.36 -17.48 -25.28
C THR A 440 -2.98 -16.14 -24.89
N ALA A 441 -2.56 -15.55 -23.76
CA ALA A 441 -3.05 -14.24 -23.35
C ALA A 441 -2.82 -13.17 -24.42
N ARG A 442 -1.59 -13.07 -24.94
CA ARG A 442 -1.22 -12.15 -26.05
C ARG A 442 -2.06 -12.42 -27.29
N GLN A 443 -2.16 -13.67 -27.72
CA GLN A 443 -2.94 -14.05 -28.91
C GLN A 443 -4.41 -13.64 -28.82
N ILE A 444 -5.02 -13.74 -27.64
CA ILE A 444 -6.40 -13.30 -27.43
C ILE A 444 -6.47 -11.76 -27.47
N MET A 445 -5.60 -11.08 -26.73
CA MET A 445 -5.61 -9.62 -26.62
C MET A 445 -5.33 -8.93 -27.96
N ASP A 446 -4.43 -9.47 -28.79
CA ASP A 446 -4.08 -8.91 -30.09
C ASP A 446 -5.25 -8.91 -31.09
N GLN A 447 -6.32 -9.67 -30.84
CA GLN A 447 -7.53 -9.64 -31.67
C GLN A 447 -8.39 -8.39 -31.44
N TYR A 448 -8.11 -7.64 -30.37
CA TYR A 448 -8.91 -6.50 -29.92
C TYR A 448 -8.12 -5.18 -29.84
N ARG A 449 -6.86 -5.19 -30.28
CA ARG A 449 -5.96 -4.03 -30.32
C ARG A 449 -6.16 -3.17 -31.56
#